data_AF-A0A1R0GXD4-F1
#
_entry.id   AF-A0A1R0GXD4-F1
#
_cell.length_a   1.000
_cell.length_b   1.000
_cell.length_c   1.000
_cell.angle_alpha   90.00
_cell.angle_beta   90.00
_cell.angle_gamma   90.00
#
_symmetry.space_group_name_H-M   'P 1'
#
loop_
_entity.id
_entity.type
_entity.pdbx_description
1 polymer ?
#
loop_
_entity_poly.entity_id
_entity_poly.type
_entity_poly.pdbx_seq_one_letter_code
_entity_poly.pdbx_strand_id
1 'polypeptide(L)'
;MCEDVYVPKSSKHNAVDGAYFGTSFCQMLIQTYPIIKEMNSEPIIRYVPKIFGFKVHKYAQLHRWQDRQRQLQAERLKTPL
;
A
#
# COMPACT_ATOMS: atom_id res chain seq x y z
N MET A 1 -4.24 -5.46 1.80
CA MET A 1 -4.43 -4.00 2.05
C MET A 1 -3.46 -3.20 1.17
N CYS A 2 -3.77 -1.97 0.79
CA CYS A 2 -2.97 -1.14 -0.12
C CYS A 2 -1.81 -0.35 0.52
N GLU A 3 -1.77 -0.25 1.85
CA GLU A 3 -0.73 0.48 2.61
C GLU A 3 -0.57 1.95 2.16
N ASP A 4 -1.68 2.62 1.87
CA ASP A 4 -1.72 3.99 1.33
C ASP A 4 -2.71 4.88 2.13
N VAL A 5 -2.58 6.20 1.98
CA VAL A 5 -3.38 7.21 2.70
C VAL A 5 -4.47 7.76 1.80
N TYR A 6 -5.71 7.79 2.31
CA TYR A 6 -6.88 8.25 1.57
C TYR A 6 -7.60 9.38 2.27
N VAL A 7 -8.23 10.24 1.47
CA VAL A 7 -9.15 11.26 1.98
C VAL A 7 -10.48 10.59 2.34
N PRO A 8 -11.05 10.84 3.54
CA PRO A 8 -12.37 10.33 3.89
C PRO A 8 -13.42 10.75 2.86
N LYS A 9 -14.22 9.79 2.37
CA LYS A 9 -15.24 10.06 1.33
C LYS A 9 -16.30 11.08 1.76
N SER A 10 -16.66 11.08 3.05
CA SER A 10 -17.70 11.97 3.58
C SER A 10 -17.09 13.27 4.07
N SER A 11 -17.63 14.39 3.57
CA SER A 11 -17.20 15.75 3.92
C SER A 11 -17.33 16.09 5.41
N LYS A 12 -18.13 15.33 6.17
CA LYS A 12 -18.30 15.51 7.62
C LYS A 12 -17.00 15.38 8.40
N HIS A 13 -15.99 14.71 7.86
CA HIS A 13 -14.69 14.52 8.51
C HIS A 13 -13.63 15.52 8.05
N ASN A 14 -13.94 16.43 7.11
CA ASN A 14 -12.94 17.34 6.55
C ASN A 14 -12.43 18.40 7.55
N ALA A 15 -13.21 18.68 8.59
CA ALA A 15 -12.87 19.65 9.63
C ALA A 15 -12.08 19.04 10.80
N VAL A 16 -11.82 17.72 10.78
CA VAL A 16 -11.08 17.05 11.86
C VAL A 16 -9.58 17.13 11.57
N ASP A 17 -8.81 17.71 12.48
CA ASP A 17 -7.35 17.78 12.36
C ASP A 17 -6.71 16.39 12.51
N GLY A 18 -5.84 16.03 11.56
CA GLY A 18 -5.09 14.78 11.58
C GLY A 18 -4.12 14.68 12.76
N ALA A 19 -3.70 15.81 13.34
CA ALA A 19 -2.80 15.85 14.50
C ALA A 19 -3.38 15.11 15.72
N TYR A 20 -4.71 15.00 15.85
CA TYR A 20 -5.35 14.25 16.93
C TYR A 20 -5.12 12.74 16.86
N PHE A 21 -4.79 12.19 15.70
CA PHE A 21 -4.49 10.76 15.53
C PHE A 21 -2.99 10.47 15.61
N GLY A 22 -2.15 11.42 15.18
CA GLY A 22 -0.71 11.25 15.07
C GLY A 22 -0.29 10.41 13.85
N THR A 23 0.94 10.64 13.38
CA THR A 23 1.46 10.00 12.16
C THR A 23 1.80 8.53 12.33
N SER A 24 2.08 8.10 13.56
CA SER A 24 2.63 6.77 13.85
C SER A 24 1.59 5.77 14.35
N PHE A 25 0.35 6.22 14.63
CA PHE A 25 -0.68 5.39 15.24
C PHE A 25 -0.94 4.09 14.47
N CYS A 26 -1.18 4.18 13.16
CA CYS A 26 -1.45 3.00 12.32
C CYS A 26 -0.27 2.01 12.31
N GLN A 27 0.95 2.52 12.21
CA GLN A 27 2.15 1.70 12.17
C GLN A 27 2.37 0.97 13.51
N MET A 28 2.21 1.69 14.62
CA MET A 28 2.35 1.14 15.97
C MET A 28 1.28 0.08 16.25
N LEU A 29 0.03 0.33 15.85
CA LEU A 29 -1.06 -0.65 16.00
C LEU A 29 -0.72 -1.99 15.33
N ILE A 30 -0.18 -1.97 14.11
CA ILE A 30 0.20 -3.17 13.37
C ILE A 30 1.42 -3.86 14.01
N GLN A 31 2.38 -3.08 14.52
CA GLN A 31 3.54 -3.63 15.23
C GLN A 31 3.16 -4.31 16.55
N THR A 32 2.21 -3.72 17.30
CA THR A 32 1.70 -4.28 18.56
C THR A 32 0.81 -5.50 18.33
N TYR A 33 0.05 -5.54 17.23
CA TYR A 33 -0.88 -6.62 16.90
C TYR A 33 -0.64 -7.17 15.49
N PRO A 34 0.39 -8.03 15.30
CA PRO A 34 0.76 -8.56 13.98
C PRO A 34 -0.34 -9.34 13.26
N ILE A 35 -1.26 -9.95 14.02
CA ILE A 35 -2.41 -10.70 13.50
C ILE A 35 -3.27 -9.86 12.54
N ILE A 36 -3.36 -8.54 12.76
CA ILE A 36 -4.09 -7.62 11.88
C ILE A 36 -3.50 -7.63 10.47
N LYS A 37 -2.17 -7.75 10.35
CA LYS A 37 -1.50 -7.81 9.04
C LYS A 37 -1.69 -9.16 8.38
N GLU A 38 -1.59 -10.25 9.14
CA GLU A 38 -1.71 -11.62 8.63
C GLU A 38 -3.12 -11.93 8.11
N MET A 39 -4.16 -11.41 8.77
CA MET A 39 -5.55 -11.50 8.31
C MET A 39 -5.78 -10.83 6.94
N ASN A 40 -4.88 -9.97 6.50
CA ASN A 40 -4.94 -9.23 5.24
C ASN A 40 -3.95 -9.75 4.18
N SER A 41 -3.50 -11.01 4.31
CA SER A 41 -2.47 -11.66 3.49
C SER A 41 -2.86 -11.97 2.04
N GLU A 42 -4.09 -11.65 1.63
CA GLU A 42 -4.52 -11.80 0.25
C GLU A 42 -3.59 -11.04 -0.71
N PRO A 43 -3.20 -11.65 -1.86
CA PRO A 43 -2.28 -11.04 -2.79
C PRO A 43 -2.88 -9.73 -3.32
N ILE A 44 -2.06 -8.67 -3.32
CA ILE A 44 -2.48 -7.36 -3.83
C ILE A 44 -2.81 -7.49 -5.33
N ILE A 45 -4.10 -7.50 -5.66
CA ILE A 45 -4.59 -7.48 -7.04
C ILE A 45 -4.41 -6.07 -7.58
N ARG A 46 -3.32 -5.83 -8.32
CA ARG A 46 -3.08 -4.55 -9.00
C ARG A 46 -3.92 -4.49 -10.28
N TYR A 47 -4.72 -3.44 -10.44
CA TYR A 47 -5.43 -3.16 -11.69
C TYR A 47 -4.45 -3.03 -12.86
N VAL A 48 -4.72 -3.73 -13.97
CA VAL A 48 -3.91 -3.66 -15.20
C VAL A 48 -4.73 -3.02 -16.30
N PRO A 49 -4.44 -1.78 -16.72
CA PRO A 49 -5.15 -1.13 -17.81
C PRO A 49 -4.88 -1.87 -19.13
N LYS A 50 -5.96 -2.23 -19.82
CA LYS A 50 -5.92 -2.93 -21.12
C LYS A 50 -6.82 -2.22 -22.13
N ILE A 51 -6.36 -2.14 -23.38
CA ILE A 51 -7.14 -1.68 -24.53
C ILE A 51 -7.20 -2.86 -25.51
N PHE A 52 -8.41 -3.33 -25.85
CA PHE A 52 -8.63 -4.56 -26.64
C PHE A 52 -7.84 -5.79 -26.13
N GLY A 53 -7.65 -5.91 -24.81
CA GLY A 53 -6.89 -7.01 -24.20
C GLY A 53 -5.36 -6.79 -24.14
N PHE A 54 -4.82 -5.80 -24.85
CA PHE A 54 -3.40 -5.44 -24.82
C PHE A 54 -3.08 -4.50 -23.65
N LYS A 55 -1.97 -4.74 -22.94
CA LYS A 55 -1.50 -3.86 -21.87
C LYS A 55 -1.04 -2.51 -22.46
N VAL A 56 -1.37 -1.42 -21.78
CA VAL A 56 -0.91 -0.08 -22.19
C VAL A 56 0.59 0.09 -21.89
N HIS A 57 1.39 0.48 -22.89
CA HIS A 57 2.87 0.48 -22.83
C HIS A 57 3.46 1.19 -21.60
N LYS A 58 3.04 2.44 -21.31
CA LYS A 58 3.55 3.22 -20.17
C LYS A 58 3.28 2.55 -18.82
N TYR A 59 2.06 2.02 -18.63
CA TYR A 59 1.71 1.29 -17.40
C TYR A 59 2.48 -0.02 -17.27
N ALA A 60 2.73 -0.72 -18.37
CA ALA A 60 3.54 -1.93 -18.36
C ALA A 60 5.01 -1.65 -17.96
N GLN A 61 5.56 -0.50 -18.34
CA GLN A 61 6.90 -0.08 -17.88
C GLN A 61 6.90 0.25 -16.38
N LEU A 62 5.91 1.03 -15.91
CA LEU A 62 5.79 1.39 -14.49
C LEU A 62 5.60 0.16 -13.59
N HIS A 63 4.71 -0.77 -13.96
CA HIS A 63 4.46 -1.97 -13.17
C HIS A 63 5.74 -2.82 -13.02
N ARG A 64 6.49 -2.99 -14.10
CA ARG A 64 7.78 -3.70 -14.05
C ARG A 64 8.78 -3.03 -13.11
N TRP A 65 8.84 -1.70 -13.08
CA TRP A 65 9.69 -0.98 -12.13
C TRP A 65 9.22 -1.17 -10.68
N GLN A 66 7.92 -1.04 -10.41
CA GLN A 66 7.35 -1.22 -9.08
C GLN A 66 7.57 -2.63 -8.53
N ASP A 67 7.44 -3.66 -9.39
CA ASP A 67 7.66 -5.05 -9.00
C ASP A 67 9.12 -5.31 -8.63
N ARG A 68 10.07 -4.71 -9.37
CA ARG A 68 11.50 -4.74 -9.02
C ARG A 68 11.76 -4.06 -7.68
N GLN A 69 11.20 -2.87 -7.43
CA GLN A 69 11.40 -2.18 -6.15
C GLN A 69 10.87 -3.00 -4.96
N ARG A 70 9.71 -3.64 -5.13
CA ARG A 70 9.15 -4.53 -4.10
C ARG A 70 10.07 -5.72 -3.80
N GLN A 71 10.67 -6.33 -4.82
CA GLN A 71 11.64 -7.42 -4.65
C GLN A 71 12.87 -6.96 -3.87
N LEU A 72 13.46 -5.82 -4.26
CA LEU A 72 14.63 -5.24 -3.57
C LEU A 72 14.32 -4.94 -2.10
N GLN A 73 13.14 -4.39 -1.81
CA GLN A 73 12.72 -4.12 -0.44
C GLN A 73 12.53 -5.42 0.36
N ALA A 74 11.95 -6.45 -0.24
CA ALA A 74 11.80 -7.76 0.40
C ALA A 74 13.15 -8.42 0.70
N GLU A 75 14.13 -8.28 -0.20
CA GLU A 75 15.51 -8.76 0.01
C GLU A 75 16.20 -8.02 1.14
N ARG A 76 16.12 -6.68 1.15
CA ARG A 76 16.64 -5.86 2.26
C ARG A 76 16.07 -6.28 3.60
N LEU A 77 14.77 -6.54 3.68
CA LEU A 77 14.12 -6.95 4.93
C LEU A 77 14.54 -8.35 5.42
N LYS A 78 15.09 -9.21 4.56
CA LYS A 78 15.61 -10.54 4.95
C LYS A 78 16.99 -10.48 5.60
N THR A 79 17.71 -9.37 5.44
CA THR A 79 19.05 -9.15 6.01
C THR A 79 19.01 -7.95 6.97
N PRO A 80 18.45 -8.12 8.18
CA PRO A 80 18.54 -7.08 9.20
C PRO A 80 20.01 -6.86 9.57
N LEU A 81 20.38 -5.59 9.84
CA LEU A 81 21.67 -5.22 10.43
C LEU A 81 21.89 -5.94 11.78
#